data_AF-A0A976HIZ9-F1
#
_entry.id   AF-A0A976HIZ9-F1
#
_cell.length_a   1.000
_cell.length_b   1.000
_cell.length_c   1.000
_cell.angle_alpha   90.00
_cell.angle_beta   90.00
_cell.angle_gamma   90.00
#
_symmetry.space_group_name_H-M   'P 1'
#
loop_
_entity.id
_entity.type
_entity.pdbx_description
1 polymer ?
#
loop_
_entity_poly.entity_id
_entity_poly.type
_entity_poly.pdbx_seq_one_letter_code
_entity_poly.pdbx_strand_id
1 'polypeptide(L)'
;EQRFQHLRAALGDRVGLVHGQMHPADKDAAMARFVSGEASVLVATTVIEVGVNVPNATIMVIERAETFGLAQLHQLRGRVGRGEAASTCLLLYQAPLNETGSRRLTTIRDTEDGFRIAEEDLAMRGAGDLIGTAQSGLPRFRVADMERQAALMAVAQSDARKLLTDDPGLTSPRGLAVRALLWLLDQDRAIRLIGVG
;
A
#
# COMPACT_ATOMS: atom_id res chain seq x y z
N GLU A 1 -25.11 4.49 3.60
CA GLU A 1 -26.57 4.56 3.76
C GLU A 1 -27.40 3.72 2.81
N GLN A 2 -27.42 3.99 1.50
CA GLN A 2 -28.30 3.25 0.56
C GLN A 2 -28.15 1.72 0.66
N ARG A 3 -26.91 1.22 0.74
CA ARG A 3 -26.65 -0.21 0.88
C ARG A 3 -27.19 -0.80 2.19
N PHE A 4 -27.05 -0.06 3.30
CA PHE A 4 -27.62 -0.43 4.59
C PHE A 4 -29.14 -0.52 4.53
N GLN A 5 -29.81 0.48 3.94
CA GLN A 5 -31.27 0.48 3.77
C GLN A 5 -31.74 -0.71 2.94
N HIS A 6 -31.04 -0.99 1.83
CA HIS A 6 -31.36 -2.12 0.95
C HIS A 6 -31.20 -3.46 1.68
N LEU A 7 -30.09 -3.68 2.39
CA LEU A 7 -29.86 -4.92 3.13
C LEU A 7 -30.80 -5.06 4.33
N ARG A 8 -31.11 -3.97 5.02
CA ARG A 8 -32.08 -3.97 6.13
C ARG A 8 -33.49 -4.33 5.65
N ALA A 9 -33.89 -3.86 4.46
CA ALA A 9 -35.16 -4.26 3.87
C ALA A 9 -35.24 -5.77 3.57
N ALA A 10 -34.12 -6.39 3.20
CA ALA A 10 -34.06 -7.82 2.90
C ALA A 10 -33.81 -8.73 4.13
N LEU A 11 -33.05 -8.25 5.12
CA LEU A 11 -32.53 -9.06 6.23
C LEU A 11 -33.05 -8.61 7.61
N GLY A 12 -33.87 -7.56 7.66
CA GLY A 12 -34.44 -7.01 8.89
C GLY A 12 -33.39 -6.33 9.79
N ASP A 13 -33.66 -6.30 11.10
CA ASP A 13 -32.84 -5.59 12.10
C ASP A 13 -31.51 -6.26 12.44
N ARG A 14 -31.15 -7.35 11.72
CA ARG A 14 -29.85 -8.03 11.81
C ARG A 14 -28.73 -7.28 11.08
N VAL A 15 -29.04 -6.14 10.47
CA VAL A 15 -28.06 -5.31 9.77
C VAL A 15 -27.73 -4.10 10.64
N GLY A 16 -26.44 -3.87 10.89
CA GLY A 16 -25.89 -2.68 11.52
C GLY A 16 -25.23 -1.75 10.50
N LEU A 17 -25.06 -0.48 10.89
CA LEU A 17 -24.36 0.53 10.10
C LEU A 17 -23.28 1.18 10.97
N VAL A 18 -22.09 1.39 10.41
CA VAL A 18 -21.04 2.20 11.02
C VAL A 18 -20.42 3.09 9.95
N HIS A 19 -20.35 4.41 10.16
CA HIS A 19 -19.63 5.33 9.27
C HIS A 19 -19.03 6.52 10.04
N GLY A 20 -18.07 7.20 9.43
CA GLY A 20 -17.31 8.29 10.06
C GLY A 20 -18.17 9.40 10.68
N GLN A 21 -19.31 9.75 10.08
CA GLN A 21 -20.21 10.81 10.55
C GLN A 21 -21.12 10.44 11.75
N MET A 22 -21.15 9.19 12.20
CA MET A 22 -21.95 8.81 13.37
C MET A 22 -21.32 9.32 14.67
N HIS A 23 -22.14 9.62 15.67
CA HIS A 23 -21.66 9.89 17.01
C HIS A 23 -20.91 8.66 17.56
N PRO A 24 -19.85 8.85 18.37
CA PRO A 24 -19.09 7.75 18.95
C PRO A 24 -19.96 6.70 19.66
N ALA A 25 -20.93 7.14 20.47
CA ALA A 25 -21.84 6.25 21.17
C ALA A 25 -22.66 5.34 20.23
N ASP A 26 -23.11 5.87 19.09
CA ASP A 26 -23.85 5.09 18.09
C ASP A 26 -22.96 4.07 17.39
N LYS A 27 -21.68 4.42 17.15
CA LYS A 27 -20.69 3.49 16.57
C LYS A 27 -20.43 2.34 17.54
N ASP A 28 -20.23 2.64 18.81
CA ASP A 28 -19.97 1.64 19.85
C ASP A 28 -21.17 0.71 20.05
N ALA A 29 -22.39 1.26 20.06
CA ALA A 29 -23.62 0.47 20.15
C ALA A 29 -23.82 -0.45 18.94
N ALA A 30 -23.61 0.06 17.72
CA ALA A 30 -23.69 -0.76 16.51
C ALA A 30 -22.63 -1.87 16.49
N MET A 31 -21.42 -1.58 16.98
CA MET A 31 -20.35 -2.55 17.10
C MET A 31 -20.66 -3.63 18.14
N ALA A 32 -21.15 -3.24 19.31
CA ALA A 32 -21.52 -4.17 20.37
C ALA A 32 -22.58 -5.16 19.89
N ARG A 33 -23.61 -4.68 19.16
CA ARG A 33 -24.63 -5.54 18.53
C ARG A 33 -24.05 -6.52 17.52
N PHE A 34 -23.03 -6.11 16.75
CA PHE A 34 -22.37 -7.00 15.80
C PHE A 34 -21.51 -8.06 16.50
N VAL A 35 -20.76 -7.66 17.53
CA VAL A 35 -19.94 -8.57 18.35
C VAL A 35 -20.80 -9.58 19.10
N SER A 36 -21.95 -9.17 19.65
CA SER A 36 -22.89 -10.05 20.36
C SER A 36 -23.66 -10.99 19.44
N GLY A 37 -23.64 -10.74 18.13
CA GLY A 37 -24.38 -11.52 17.12
C GLY A 37 -25.83 -11.07 16.91
N GLU A 38 -26.31 -10.08 17.66
CA GLU A 38 -27.62 -9.45 17.44
C GLU A 38 -27.74 -8.85 16.03
N ALA A 39 -26.67 -8.19 15.58
CA ALA A 39 -26.46 -7.87 14.18
C ALA A 39 -25.55 -8.93 13.56
N SER A 40 -25.97 -9.52 12.45
CA SER A 40 -25.20 -10.54 11.72
C SER A 40 -24.49 -9.96 10.50
N VAL A 41 -24.86 -8.74 10.08
CA VAL A 41 -24.21 -8.02 8.98
C VAL A 41 -23.89 -6.61 9.46
N LEU A 42 -22.66 -6.17 9.24
CA LEU A 42 -22.25 -4.80 9.54
C LEU A 42 -21.86 -4.09 8.24
N VAL A 43 -22.60 -3.05 7.88
CA VAL A 43 -22.28 -2.20 6.74
C VAL A 43 -21.38 -1.07 7.22
N ALA A 44 -20.15 -1.02 6.71
CA ALA A 44 -19.17 -0.01 7.11
C ALA A 44 -18.60 0.75 5.90
N THR A 45 -18.22 2.00 6.10
CA THR A 45 -17.33 2.71 5.16
C THR A 45 -15.87 2.47 5.52
N THR A 46 -14.96 2.73 4.57
CA THR A 46 -13.53 2.47 4.75
C THR A 46 -12.80 3.53 5.57
N VAL A 47 -13.42 4.68 5.80
CA VAL A 47 -12.92 5.76 6.70
C VAL A 47 -13.20 5.41 8.16
N ILE A 48 -12.99 4.14 8.51
CA ILE A 48 -13.07 3.73 9.89
C ILE A 48 -11.98 2.70 10.17
N GLU A 49 -10.95 3.26 10.79
CA GLU A 49 -9.92 2.61 11.59
C GLU A 49 -10.52 1.97 12.86
N VAL A 50 -11.78 1.50 12.82
CA VAL A 50 -12.24 0.64 13.91
C VAL A 50 -11.42 -0.63 13.77
N GLY A 51 -10.46 -0.81 14.67
CA GLY A 51 -9.69 -2.03 14.88
C GLY A 51 -10.59 -3.18 15.34
N VAL A 52 -11.59 -3.49 14.53
CA VAL A 52 -12.63 -4.47 14.79
C VAL A 52 -12.06 -5.80 14.39
N ASN A 53 -11.38 -6.40 15.35
CA ASN A 53 -11.11 -7.82 15.33
C ASN A 53 -12.33 -8.50 15.96
N VAL A 54 -13.29 -8.94 15.14
CA VAL A 54 -14.40 -9.77 15.59
C VAL A 54 -14.04 -11.21 15.20
N PRO A 55 -13.63 -12.07 16.14
CA PRO A 55 -13.20 -13.43 15.82
C PRO A 55 -14.28 -14.27 15.10
N ASN A 56 -15.55 -13.94 15.35
CA ASN A 56 -16.71 -14.61 14.76
C ASN A 56 -17.08 -14.11 13.36
N ALA A 57 -16.42 -13.05 12.85
CA ALA A 57 -16.66 -12.54 11.51
C ALA A 57 -15.86 -13.37 10.49
N THR A 58 -16.56 -14.26 9.77
CA THR A 58 -15.95 -15.18 8.81
C THR A 58 -16.07 -14.70 7.36
N ILE A 59 -16.93 -13.72 7.06
CA ILE A 59 -17.14 -13.22 5.69
C ILE A 59 -16.84 -11.73 5.64
N MET A 60 -15.94 -11.35 4.72
CA MET A 60 -15.67 -9.96 4.35
C MET A 60 -16.20 -9.71 2.94
N VAL A 61 -17.00 -8.67 2.75
CA VAL A 61 -17.46 -8.24 1.42
C VAL A 61 -16.96 -6.83 1.16
N ILE A 62 -16.10 -6.67 0.15
CA ILE A 62 -15.56 -5.37 -0.23
C ILE A 62 -16.26 -4.94 -1.52
N GLU A 63 -17.14 -3.95 -1.39
CA GLU A 63 -17.79 -3.31 -2.53
C GLU A 63 -16.87 -2.30 -3.20
N ARG A 64 -16.95 -2.22 -4.52
CA ARG A 64 -16.10 -1.36 -5.35
C ARG A 64 -14.61 -1.56 -5.07
N ALA A 65 -14.21 -2.83 -5.00
CA ALA A 65 -12.85 -3.25 -4.68
C ALA A 65 -11.79 -2.59 -5.58
N GLU A 66 -12.15 -2.26 -6.83
CA GLU A 66 -11.31 -1.56 -7.80
C GLU A 66 -10.91 -0.14 -7.39
N THR A 67 -11.57 0.45 -6.39
CA THR A 67 -11.24 1.80 -5.91
C THR A 67 -10.15 1.80 -4.84
N PHE A 68 -9.82 0.64 -4.26
CA PHE A 68 -8.88 0.51 -3.15
C PHE A 68 -7.47 0.16 -3.61
N GLY A 69 -6.46 0.76 -2.99
CA GLY A 69 -5.06 0.34 -3.18
C GLY A 69 -4.82 -1.10 -2.69
N LEU A 70 -3.79 -1.77 -3.22
CA LEU A 70 -3.52 -3.17 -2.88
C LEU A 70 -3.27 -3.35 -1.36
N ALA A 71 -2.52 -2.42 -0.75
CA ALA A 71 -2.29 -2.41 0.69
C ALA A 71 -3.59 -2.26 1.52
N GLN A 72 -4.53 -1.43 1.06
CA GLN A 72 -5.82 -1.26 1.73
C GLN A 72 -6.68 -2.52 1.64
N LEU A 73 -6.73 -3.15 0.46
CA LEU A 73 -7.40 -4.43 0.27
C LEU A 73 -6.81 -5.51 1.17
N HIS A 74 -5.48 -5.55 1.31
CA HIS A 74 -4.80 -6.48 2.19
C HIS A 74 -5.18 -6.27 3.67
N GLN A 75 -5.20 -5.01 4.12
CA GLN A 75 -5.62 -4.67 5.48
C GLN A 75 -7.09 -5.02 5.75
N LEU A 76 -7.99 -4.76 4.79
CA LEU A 76 -9.41 -5.10 4.91
C LEU A 76 -9.63 -6.61 4.95
N ARG A 77 -8.96 -7.38 4.08
CA ARG A 77 -9.00 -8.85 4.09
C ARG A 77 -8.57 -9.41 5.44
N GLY A 78 -7.52 -8.86 6.06
CA GLY A 78 -7.00 -9.30 7.35
C GLY A 78 -7.89 -8.98 8.58
N ARG A 79 -9.07 -8.37 8.38
CA ARG A 79 -10.07 -8.17 9.44
C ARG A 79 -10.97 -9.40 9.67
N VAL A 80 -10.93 -10.39 8.78
CA VAL A 80 -11.56 -11.71 8.96
C VAL A 80 -10.47 -12.80 9.02
N GLY A 81 -10.80 -14.03 9.43
CA GLY A 81 -9.82 -15.12 9.49
C GLY A 81 -8.95 -15.15 10.75
N ARG A 82 -9.43 -14.57 11.85
CA ARG A 82 -8.72 -14.55 13.14
C ARG A 82 -9.21 -15.58 14.17
N GLY A 83 -10.30 -16.28 13.85
CA GLY A 83 -10.79 -17.44 14.60
C GLY A 83 -10.42 -18.76 13.90
N GLU A 84 -10.89 -19.88 14.45
CA GLU A 84 -10.67 -21.22 13.88
C GLU A 84 -11.52 -21.51 12.63
N ALA A 85 -12.57 -20.71 12.42
CA ALA A 85 -13.49 -20.91 11.30
C ALA A 85 -12.87 -20.43 9.97
N ALA A 86 -13.10 -21.22 8.91
CA ALA A 86 -12.75 -20.85 7.55
C ALA A 86 -13.37 -19.49 7.20
N SER A 87 -12.56 -18.59 6.66
CA SER A 87 -12.97 -17.23 6.32
C SER A 87 -12.92 -16.99 4.81
N THR A 88 -13.80 -16.15 4.31
CA THR A 88 -13.93 -15.84 2.89
C THR A 88 -13.98 -14.33 2.68
N CYS A 89 -13.18 -13.83 1.74
CA CYS A 89 -13.21 -12.44 1.32
C CYS A 89 -13.76 -12.36 -0.12
N LEU A 90 -14.87 -11.65 -0.28
CA LEU A 90 -15.53 -11.42 -1.57
C LEU A 90 -15.20 -10.01 -2.06
N LEU A 91 -14.62 -9.92 -3.25
CA LEU A 91 -14.26 -8.68 -3.91
C LEU A 91 -15.29 -8.38 -4.99
N LEU A 92 -16.17 -7.41 -4.73
CA LEU A 92 -17.17 -6.96 -5.69
C LEU A 92 -16.62 -5.74 -6.43
N TYR A 93 -16.65 -5.78 -7.75
CA TYR A 93 -16.17 -4.69 -8.59
C TYR A 93 -17.15 -4.41 -9.73
N GLN A 94 -17.06 -3.20 -10.30
CA GLN A 94 -17.82 -2.83 -11.47
C GLN A 94 -16.97 -2.96 -12.73
N ALA A 95 -17.47 -3.70 -13.72
CA ALA A 95 -16.82 -3.81 -15.03
C ALA A 95 -17.09 -2.55 -15.90
N PRO A 96 -16.19 -2.23 -16.85
CA PRO A 96 -14.93 -2.90 -17.15
C PRO A 96 -13.78 -2.47 -16.22
N LEU A 97 -12.87 -3.40 -15.92
CA LEU A 97 -11.62 -3.09 -15.23
C LEU A 97 -10.55 -2.67 -16.25
N ASN A 98 -9.74 -1.68 -15.89
CA ASN A 98 -8.48 -1.44 -16.59
C ASN A 98 -7.43 -2.51 -16.20
N GLU A 99 -6.32 -2.58 -16.95
CA GLU A 99 -5.28 -3.59 -16.73
C GLU A 99 -4.72 -3.55 -15.30
N THR A 100 -4.41 -2.36 -14.79
CA THR A 100 -3.94 -2.16 -13.41
C THR A 100 -4.95 -2.64 -12.36
N GLY A 101 -6.24 -2.34 -12.56
CA GLY A 101 -7.32 -2.76 -11.67
C GLY A 101 -7.52 -4.27 -11.68
N SER A 102 -7.46 -4.89 -12.87
CA SER A 102 -7.51 -6.35 -13.02
C SER A 102 -6.33 -7.03 -12.34
N ARG A 103 -5.10 -6.54 -12.57
CA ARG A 103 -3.88 -7.06 -11.93
C ARG A 103 -3.97 -6.95 -10.41
N ARG A 104 -4.33 -5.79 -9.88
CA ARG A 104 -4.49 -5.56 -8.43
C ARG A 104 -5.49 -6.51 -7.78
N LEU A 105 -6.69 -6.66 -8.36
CA LEU A 105 -7.72 -7.58 -7.83
C LEU A 105 -7.30 -9.05 -7.96
N THR A 106 -6.54 -9.40 -8.99
CA THR A 106 -5.98 -10.74 -9.19
C THR A 106 -4.91 -11.05 -8.14
N THR A 107 -3.97 -10.13 -7.90
CA THR A 107 -2.92 -10.28 -6.89
C THR A 107 -3.51 -10.54 -5.49
N ILE A 108 -4.52 -9.77 -5.08
CA ILE A 108 -5.14 -9.96 -3.75
C ILE A 108 -5.97 -11.26 -3.66
N ARG A 109 -6.45 -11.80 -4.80
CA ARG A 109 -7.15 -13.08 -4.85
C ARG A 109 -6.18 -14.26 -4.77
N ASP A 110 -5.04 -14.15 -5.45
CA ASP A 110 -4.15 -15.29 -5.70
C ASP A 110 -3.10 -15.51 -4.60
N THR A 111 -2.82 -14.50 -3.76
CA THR A 111 -1.81 -14.65 -2.69
C THR A 111 -2.22 -13.98 -1.37
N GLU A 112 -1.86 -14.64 -0.28
CA GLU A 112 -1.93 -14.09 1.08
C GLU A 112 -0.60 -13.51 1.58
N ASP A 113 0.49 -13.79 0.87
CA ASP A 113 1.84 -13.34 1.24
C ASP A 113 1.97 -11.82 1.14
N GLY A 114 2.15 -11.18 2.30
CA GLY A 114 2.32 -9.74 2.42
C GLY A 114 3.55 -9.19 1.70
N PHE A 115 4.63 -9.98 1.54
CA PHE A 115 5.82 -9.56 0.79
C PHE A 115 5.53 -9.48 -0.70
N ARG A 116 4.93 -10.53 -1.26
CA ARG A 116 4.52 -10.54 -2.69
C ARG A 116 3.51 -9.44 -3.02
N ILE A 117 2.59 -9.17 -2.09
CA ILE A 117 1.65 -8.06 -2.19
C ILE A 117 2.42 -6.73 -2.22
N ALA A 118 3.38 -6.51 -1.31
CA ALA A 118 4.16 -5.28 -1.29
C ALA A 118 5.01 -5.08 -2.56
N GLU A 119 5.61 -6.14 -3.09
CA GLU A 119 6.36 -6.11 -4.35
C GLU A 119 5.47 -5.73 -5.55
N GLU A 120 4.28 -6.33 -5.65
CA GLU A 120 3.31 -5.98 -6.70
C GLU A 120 2.77 -4.56 -6.55
N ASP A 121 2.52 -4.09 -5.32
CA ASP A 121 2.12 -2.70 -5.07
C ASP A 121 3.20 -1.72 -5.54
N LEU A 122 4.47 -2.01 -5.27
CA LEU A 122 5.60 -1.20 -5.74
C LEU A 122 5.69 -1.19 -7.28
N ALA A 123 5.64 -2.38 -7.90
CA ALA A 123 5.68 -2.50 -9.36
C ALA A 123 4.53 -1.76 -10.06
N MET A 124 3.33 -1.78 -9.48
CA MET A 124 2.18 -1.05 -10.01
C MET A 124 2.30 0.47 -9.85
N ARG A 125 2.92 0.96 -8.75
CA ARG A 125 3.21 2.39 -8.57
C ARG A 125 4.25 2.88 -9.58
N GLY A 126 5.30 2.11 -9.81
CA GLY A 126 6.31 2.38 -10.84
C GLY A 126 5.74 2.48 -12.25
N ALA A 127 4.78 1.61 -12.59
CA ALA A 127 4.04 1.68 -13.86
C ALA A 127 3.12 2.91 -13.99
N GLY A 128 2.59 3.42 -12.87
CA GLY A 128 1.75 4.63 -12.82
C GLY A 128 2.54 5.94 -12.94
N ASP A 129 3.75 5.99 -12.40
CA ASP A 129 4.65 7.16 -12.51
C ASP A 129 5.12 7.43 -13.95
N LEU A 130 5.05 6.42 -14.84
CA LEU A 130 5.34 6.55 -16.27
C LEU A 130 4.28 7.34 -17.06
N ILE A 131 3.04 7.47 -16.57
CA ILE A 131 1.92 8.07 -17.34
C ILE A 131 1.38 9.37 -16.69
N GLY A 132 1.77 9.68 -15.46
CA GLY A 132 1.62 11.02 -14.89
C GLY A 132 0.68 11.09 -13.70
N THR A 133 1.27 11.21 -12.52
CA THR A 133 1.13 12.32 -11.54
C THR A 133 1.93 11.89 -10.31
N ALA A 134 3.14 12.43 -10.18
CA ALA A 134 4.08 12.04 -9.13
C ALA A 134 3.56 12.39 -7.74
N GLN A 135 3.64 11.44 -6.81
CA GLN A 135 3.45 11.71 -5.38
C GLN A 135 4.79 12.10 -4.75
N SER A 136 4.77 13.20 -4.01
CA SER A 136 5.89 13.86 -3.34
C SER A 136 6.65 12.92 -2.39
N GLY A 137 7.92 12.63 -2.68
CA GLY A 137 8.80 11.97 -1.71
C GLY A 137 10.09 11.39 -2.29
N LEU A 138 10.10 11.01 -3.57
CA LEU A 138 11.30 10.47 -4.21
C LEU A 138 11.94 11.53 -5.12
N PRO A 139 13.27 11.74 -5.06
CA PRO A 139 13.98 12.58 -6.01
C PRO A 139 13.72 12.06 -7.43
N ARG A 140 13.18 12.91 -8.31
CA ARG A 140 13.10 12.59 -9.74
C ARG A 140 14.50 12.60 -10.33
N PHE A 141 15.11 11.43 -10.45
CA PHE A 141 16.35 11.28 -11.20
C PHE A 141 16.06 11.56 -12.68
N ARG A 142 16.81 12.49 -13.29
CA ARG A 142 16.61 12.87 -14.71
C ARG A 142 17.09 11.81 -15.70
N VAL A 143 17.93 10.88 -15.27
CA VAL A 143 18.62 9.88 -16.11
C VAL A 143 18.53 8.46 -15.54
N ALA A 144 18.42 8.31 -14.22
CA ALA A 144 18.40 7.01 -13.57
C ALA A 144 16.96 6.55 -13.29
N ASP A 145 16.65 5.33 -13.70
CA ASP A 145 15.42 4.64 -13.34
C ASP A 145 15.80 3.53 -12.36
N MET A 146 15.63 3.77 -11.06
CA MET A 146 16.07 2.82 -10.02
C MET A 146 15.37 1.46 -10.11
N GLU A 147 14.21 1.39 -10.77
CA GLU A 147 13.43 0.18 -10.91
C GLU A 147 13.85 -0.63 -12.15
N ARG A 148 14.03 0.03 -13.29
CA ARG A 148 14.48 -0.65 -14.53
C ARG A 148 15.98 -0.94 -14.55
N GLN A 149 16.74 -0.27 -13.70
CA GLN A 149 18.20 -0.31 -13.71
C GLN A 149 18.79 -0.83 -12.39
N ALA A 150 18.06 -1.67 -11.65
CA ALA A 150 18.52 -2.23 -10.38
C ALA A 150 19.92 -2.90 -10.48
N ALA A 151 20.20 -3.60 -11.57
CA ALA A 151 21.53 -4.18 -11.83
C ALA A 151 22.62 -3.10 -11.99
N LEU A 152 22.31 -1.98 -12.65
CA LEU A 152 23.25 -0.85 -12.78
C LEU A 152 23.42 -0.11 -11.46
N MET A 153 22.41 -0.07 -10.58
CA MET A 153 22.53 0.48 -9.23
C MET A 153 23.50 -0.33 -8.36
N ALA A 154 23.44 -1.66 -8.45
CA ALA A 154 24.41 -2.53 -7.76
C ALA A 154 25.84 -2.30 -8.27
N VAL A 155 26.02 -2.14 -9.58
CA VAL A 155 27.32 -1.81 -10.19
C VAL A 155 27.80 -0.43 -9.74
N ALA A 156 26.94 0.59 -9.77
CA ALA A 156 27.27 1.95 -9.34
C ALA A 156 27.66 2.00 -7.85
N GLN A 157 26.96 1.25 -6.99
CA GLN A 157 27.28 1.17 -5.57
C GLN A 157 28.63 0.49 -5.32
N SER A 158 28.91 -0.61 -6.02
CA SER A 158 30.19 -1.31 -5.94
C SER A 158 31.35 -0.42 -6.39
N ASP A 159 31.15 0.30 -7.50
CA ASP A 159 32.13 1.22 -8.06
C ASP A 159 32.41 2.42 -7.15
N ALA A 160 31.37 3.02 -6.56
CA ALA A 160 31.51 4.10 -5.60
C ALA A 160 32.28 3.67 -4.34
N ARG A 161 32.00 2.46 -3.81
CA ARG A 161 32.74 1.90 -2.66
C ARG A 161 34.21 1.66 -2.99
N LYS A 162 34.47 1.10 -4.17
CA LYS A 162 35.85 0.89 -4.65
C LYS A 162 36.60 2.21 -4.77
N LEU A 163 35.98 3.23 -5.38
CA LEU A 163 36.58 4.56 -5.48
C LEU A 163 36.92 5.17 -4.11
N LEU A 164 36.01 5.08 -3.14
CA LEU A 164 36.26 5.59 -1.79
C LEU A 164 37.32 4.79 -1.02
N THR A 165 37.54 3.52 -1.39
CA THR A 165 38.60 2.69 -0.81
C THR A 165 39.96 3.02 -1.44
N ASP A 166 40.01 3.15 -2.76
CA ASP A 166 41.25 3.35 -3.53
C ASP A 166 41.71 4.82 -3.52
N ASP A 167 40.78 5.77 -3.46
CA ASP A 167 41.04 7.22 -3.44
C ASP A 167 40.08 7.95 -2.48
N PRO A 168 40.24 7.77 -1.15
CA PRO A 168 39.36 8.38 -0.14
C PRO A 168 39.32 9.91 -0.22
N GLY A 169 40.45 10.52 -0.62
CA GLY A 169 40.57 11.96 -0.79
C GLY A 169 40.01 12.52 -2.10
N LEU A 170 39.56 11.64 -3.02
CA LEU A 170 39.11 12.01 -4.37
C LEU A 170 40.12 12.93 -5.10
N THR A 171 41.40 12.58 -5.02
CA THR A 171 42.53 13.36 -5.56
C THR A 171 43.03 12.87 -6.90
N SER A 172 42.71 11.63 -7.27
CA SER A 172 43.03 11.08 -8.59
C SER A 172 42.28 11.81 -9.70
N PRO A 173 42.69 11.69 -10.98
CA PRO A 173 41.93 12.26 -12.10
C PRO A 173 40.45 11.83 -12.09
N ARG A 174 40.17 10.59 -11.68
CA ARG A 174 38.82 10.06 -11.52
C ARG A 174 38.09 10.67 -10.31
N GLY A 175 38.76 10.78 -9.17
CA GLY A 175 38.22 11.41 -7.97
C GLY A 175 37.84 12.87 -8.21
N LEU A 176 38.69 13.62 -8.91
CA LEU A 176 38.42 15.01 -9.30
C LEU A 176 37.21 15.13 -10.24
N ALA A 177 37.06 14.22 -11.21
CA ALA A 177 35.89 14.17 -12.08
C ALA A 177 34.59 13.89 -11.28
N VAL A 178 34.66 12.98 -10.30
CA VAL A 178 33.51 12.69 -9.41
C VAL A 178 33.18 13.88 -8.53
N ARG A 179 34.18 14.61 -8.00
CA ARG A 179 33.94 15.86 -7.25
C ARG A 179 33.23 16.92 -8.08
N ALA A 180 33.67 17.10 -9.32
CA ALA A 180 33.01 18.02 -10.26
C ALA A 180 31.55 17.60 -10.52
N LEU A 181 31.30 16.29 -10.68
CA LEU A 181 29.97 15.74 -10.90
C LEU A 181 29.06 15.91 -9.67
N LEU A 182 29.57 15.67 -8.46
CA LEU A 182 28.83 15.90 -7.21
C LEU A 182 28.46 17.37 -7.01
N TRP A 183 29.36 18.28 -7.39
CA TRP A 183 29.10 19.73 -7.37
C TRP A 183 28.03 20.14 -8.39
N LEU A 184 28.10 19.62 -9.62
CA LEU A 184 27.12 19.91 -10.68
C LEU A 184 25.71 19.36 -10.40
N LEU A 185 25.59 18.34 -9.56
CA LEU A 185 24.32 17.68 -9.22
C LEU A 185 23.70 18.14 -7.88
N ASP A 186 24.17 19.27 -7.31
CA ASP A 186 23.73 19.78 -6.01
C ASP A 186 23.79 18.71 -4.89
N GLN A 187 24.80 17.84 -4.94
CA GLN A 187 25.12 16.83 -3.91
C GLN A 187 26.28 17.30 -3.02
N ASP A 188 26.35 18.60 -2.76
CA ASP A 188 27.35 19.25 -1.90
C ASP A 188 27.32 18.75 -0.44
N ARG A 189 26.17 18.24 0.04
CA ARG A 189 26.08 17.50 1.32
C ARG A 189 26.86 16.19 1.32
N ALA A 190 26.97 15.49 0.19
CA ALA A 190 27.72 14.23 0.10
C ALA A 190 29.24 14.47 0.20
N ILE A 191 29.74 15.56 -0.37
CA ILE A 191 31.16 15.96 -0.28
C ILE A 191 31.58 16.18 1.18
N ARG A 192 30.69 16.74 2.01
CA ARG A 192 30.94 16.98 3.45
C ARG A 192 31.00 15.70 4.29
N LEU A 193 30.36 14.60 3.86
CA LEU A 193 30.34 13.32 4.55
C LEU A 193 31.59 12.47 4.28
N ILE A 194 32.31 12.74 3.18
CA ILE A 194 33.52 11.99 2.79
C ILE A 194 34.74 12.38 3.66
N GLY A 195 34.70 13.53 4.34
CA GLY A 195 35.77 13.99 5.24
C GLY A 195 35.66 13.53 6.69
N VAL A 196 34.69 12.69 7.06
CA VAL A 196 34.49 12.17 8.44
C VAL A 196 34.75 10.66 8.54
N GLY A 197 35.55 10.12 7.61
CA GLY A 197 36.14 8.78 7.70
C GLY A 197 37.52 8.81 8.31
#